data_AF-A0A3M1NVB3-F1
#
_entry.id   AF-A0A3M1NVB3-F1
#
_cell.length_a   1.000
_cell.length_b   1.000
_cell.length_c   1.000
_cell.angle_alpha   90.00
_cell.angle_beta   90.00
_cell.angle_gamma   90.00
#
_symmetry.space_group_name_H-M   'P 1'
#
loop_
_entity.id
_entity.type
_entity.pdbx_description
1 polymer ?
#
loop_
_entity_poly.entity_id
_entity_poly.type
_entity_poly.pdbx_seq_one_letter_code
_entity_poly.pdbx_strand_id
1 'polypeptide(L)'
;MDEFLKGLWKENPVFVQLLGMCPVLAVTNSVINALVMGIATTFVLVMSNLLVSTLRHLIPKQVRIATYIMIIATFVTVADYTIQAISLEV
;
A
#
# COMPACT_ATOMS: atom_id res chain seq x y z
N MET A 1 -11.62 19.99 -23.60
CA MET A 1 -11.75 19.26 -22.32
C MET A 1 -11.56 17.75 -22.53
N ASP A 2 -11.78 17.25 -23.75
CA ASP A 2 -11.61 15.85 -24.17
C ASP A 2 -10.17 15.32 -24.11
N GLU A 3 -9.17 16.19 -24.24
CA GLU A 3 -7.74 15.81 -24.17
C GLU A 3 -7.31 15.44 -22.73
N PHE A 4 -7.85 16.14 -21.72
CA PHE A 4 -7.57 15.84 -20.31
C PHE A 4 -8.23 14.53 -19.86
N LEU A 5 -9.44 14.23 -20.35
CA LEU A 5 -10.10 12.94 -20.09
C LEU A 5 -9.38 11.77 -20.78
N LYS A 6 -8.86 11.98 -22.00
CA LYS A 6 -8.05 10.96 -22.70
C LYS A 6 -6.74 10.64 -21.96
N GLY A 7 -6.04 11.65 -21.47
CA GLY A 7 -4.81 11.46 -20.69
C GLY A 7 -5.06 10.73 -19.37
N LEU A 8 -6.17 11.04 -18.68
CA LEU A 8 -6.49 10.45 -17.38
C LEU A 8 -7.08 9.04 -17.49
N TRP A 9 -7.84 8.73 -18.55
CA TRP A 9 -8.62 7.49 -18.66
C TRP A 9 -8.06 6.49 -19.68
N LYS A 10 -7.45 6.96 -20.77
CA LYS A 10 -6.90 6.09 -21.84
C LYS A 10 -5.39 5.88 -21.75
N GLU A 11 -4.65 6.86 -21.21
CA GLU A 11 -3.18 6.78 -21.09
C GLU A 11 -2.68 6.49 -19.67
N ASN A 12 -3.52 6.57 -18.64
CA ASN A 12 -3.07 6.29 -17.27
C ASN A 12 -3.12 4.77 -16.98
N PRO A 13 -1.96 4.08 -16.94
CA PRO A 13 -1.92 2.64 -16.67
C PRO A 13 -2.49 2.28 -15.30
N VAL A 14 -2.56 3.22 -14.34
CA VAL A 14 -3.18 2.98 -13.03
C VAL A 14 -4.67 2.67 -13.17
N PHE A 15 -5.38 3.39 -14.05
CA PHE A 15 -6.81 3.18 -14.27
C PHE A 15 -7.08 2.06 -15.27
N VAL A 16 -6.28 1.92 -16.32
CA VAL A 16 -6.44 0.86 -17.34
C VAL A 16 -6.05 -0.52 -16.80
N GLN A 17 -4.98 -0.62 -16.01
CA GLN A 17 -4.46 -1.90 -15.49
C GLN A 17 -4.94 -2.21 -14.06
N LEU A 18 -5.75 -1.34 -13.46
CA LEU A 18 -6.35 -1.55 -12.14
C LEU A 18 -5.30 -1.86 -11.05
N LEU A 19 -4.16 -1.18 -11.12
CA LEU A 19 -3.07 -1.34 -10.14
C LEU A 19 -3.53 -0.79 -8.78
N GLY A 20 -3.55 -1.66 -7.76
CA GLY A 20 -3.92 -1.27 -6.38
C GLY A 20 -5.38 -1.49 -5.99
N MET A 21 -6.17 -2.26 -6.76
CA MET A 21 -7.59 -2.54 -6.45
C MET A 21 -7.82 -3.51 -5.29
N CYS A 22 -6.85 -4.36 -4.96
CA CYS A 22 -6.98 -5.39 -3.92
C CYS A 22 -7.49 -4.84 -2.57
N PRO A 23 -6.89 -3.79 -1.98
CA PRO A 23 -7.39 -3.21 -0.72
C PRO A 23 -8.73 -2.50 -0.87
N VAL A 24 -9.00 -1.89 -2.02
CA VAL A 24 -10.26 -1.15 -2.29
C VAL A 24 -11.46 -2.09 -2.28
N LEU A 25 -11.30 -3.29 -2.86
CA LEU A 25 -12.34 -4.31 -2.87
C LEU A 25 -12.56 -4.96 -1.50
N ALA A 26 -11.56 -4.93 -0.61
CA ALA A 26 -11.66 -5.53 0.72
C ALA A 26 -12.42 -4.65 1.73
N VAL A 27 -12.31 -3.33 1.62
CA VAL A 27 -12.84 -2.38 2.63
C VAL A 27 -14.24 -1.83 2.33
N THR A 28 -14.89 -2.27 1.25
CA THR A 28 -16.26 -1.85 0.86
C THR A 28 -17.35 -2.26 1.86
N ASN A 29 -17.08 -3.20 2.77
CA ASN A 29 -18.04 -3.63 3.78
C ASN A 29 -18.23 -2.62 4.91
N SER A 30 -17.23 -1.80 5.24
CA SER A 30 -17.30 -0.92 6.40
C SER A 30 -16.40 0.30 6.27
N VAL A 31 -17.00 1.48 6.40
CA VAL A 31 -16.29 2.77 6.36
C VAL A 31 -15.26 2.88 7.48
N ILE A 32 -15.58 2.34 8.66
CA ILE A 32 -14.68 2.35 9.83
C ILE A 32 -13.42 1.54 9.51
N ASN A 33 -13.56 0.33 8.96
CA ASN A 33 -12.43 -0.52 8.59
C ASN A 33 -11.57 0.10 7.48
N ALA A 34 -12.22 0.75 6.49
CA ALA A 34 -11.52 1.48 5.44
C ALA A 34 -10.63 2.61 6.00
N LEU A 35 -11.17 3.37 6.97
CA LEU A 35 -10.47 4.49 7.58
C LEU A 35 -9.31 4.01 8.48
N VAL A 36 -9.54 2.96 9.27
CA VAL A 36 -8.52 2.33 10.12
C VAL A 36 -7.39 1.75 9.26
N MET A 37 -7.70 0.97 8.22
CA MET A 37 -6.67 0.42 7.33
C MET A 37 -5.89 1.51 6.59
N GLY A 38 -6.55 2.57 6.12
CA GLY A 38 -5.88 3.69 5.44
C GLY A 38 -4.90 4.44 6.34
N ILE A 39 -5.32 4.78 7.57
CA ILE A 39 -4.46 5.48 8.55
C ILE A 39 -3.32 4.57 9.03
N ALA A 40 -3.62 3.29 9.29
CA ALA A 40 -2.60 2.34 9.70
C ALA A 40 -1.54 2.14 8.60
N THR A 41 -1.96 1.88 7.36
CA THR A 41 -1.04 1.64 6.24
C THR A 41 -0.23 2.88 5.87
N THR A 42 -0.81 4.08 5.92
CA THR A 42 -0.05 5.33 5.69
C THR A 42 1.06 5.54 6.71
N PHE A 43 0.77 5.33 8.01
CA PHE A 43 1.79 5.42 9.06
C PHE A 43 2.91 4.38 8.86
N VAL A 44 2.52 3.14 8.55
CA VAL A 44 3.44 2.03 8.30
C VAL A 44 4.31 2.28 7.06
N LEU A 45 3.75 2.87 6.00
CA LEU A 45 4.47 3.19 4.77
C LEU A 45 5.54 4.26 5.01
N VAL A 46 5.23 5.29 5.82
CA VAL A 46 6.20 6.32 6.21
C VAL A 46 7.36 5.70 6.98
N MET A 47 7.06 4.85 7.97
CA MET A 47 8.07 4.14 8.77
C MET A 47 8.94 3.21 7.91
N SER A 48 8.31 2.48 6.98
CA SER A 48 9.00 1.57 6.06
C SER A 48 9.95 2.32 5.12
N ASN A 49 9.54 3.47 4.59
CA ASN A 49 10.39 4.27 3.72
C ASN A 49 11.65 4.81 4.44
N LEU A 50 11.53 5.14 5.73
CA LEU A 50 12.68 5.55 6.54
C LEU A 50 13.68 4.40 6.72
N LEU A 51 13.21 3.19 7.03
CA LEU A 51 14.07 2.00 7.12
C LEU A 51 14.72 1.61 5.79
N VAL A 52 13.94 1.63 4.70
CA VAL A 52 14.42 1.31 3.35
C VAL A 52 15.51 2.28 2.90
N SER A 53 15.40 3.56 3.26
CA SER A 53 16.42 4.57 2.95
C SER A 53 17.80 4.20 3.53
N THR A 54 17.84 3.70 4.77
CA THR A 54 19.07 3.28 5.45
C THR A 54 19.65 1.97 4.88
N LEU A 55 18.78 1.02 4.50
CA LEU A 55 19.20 -0.28 3.95
C LEU A 55 19.59 -0.22 2.46
N ARG A 56 19.27 0.89 1.76
CA ARG A 56 19.52 1.08 0.32
C ARG A 56 20.97 0.81 -0.11
N HIS A 57 21.95 1.01 0.78
CA HIS A 57 23.37 0.85 0.47
C HIS A 57 23.86 -0.60 0.50
N LEU A 58 23.20 -1.49 1.26
CA LEU A 58 23.62 -2.90 1.39
C LEU A 58 23.08 -3.83 0.28
N ILE A 59 22.09 -3.40 -0.51
CA ILE A 59 21.30 -4.31 -1.36
C ILE A 59 21.83 -4.32 -2.81
N PRO A 60 22.22 -5.51 -3.36
CA PRO A 60 22.69 -5.65 -4.74
C PRO A 60 21.57 -5.40 -5.76
N LYS A 61 21.94 -4.82 -6.91
CA LYS A 61 20.99 -4.27 -7.91
C LYS A 61 19.99 -5.28 -8.47
N GLN A 62 20.33 -6.57 -8.51
CA GLN A 62 19.47 -7.61 -9.09
C GLN A 62 18.20 -7.87 -8.26
N VAL A 63 18.23 -7.69 -6.93
CA VAL A 63 17.13 -8.09 -6.02
C VAL A 63 16.41 -6.91 -5.36
N ARG A 64 16.81 -5.68 -5.70
CA ARG A 64 16.34 -4.45 -5.04
C ARG A 64 14.80 -4.30 -5.02
N ILE A 65 14.13 -4.61 -6.14
CA ILE A 65 12.66 -4.47 -6.24
C ILE A 65 11.96 -5.48 -5.30
N ALA A 66 12.41 -6.74 -5.30
CA ALA A 66 11.84 -7.78 -4.45
C ALA A 66 12.04 -7.48 -2.96
N THR A 67 13.22 -7.02 -2.56
CA THR A 67 13.52 -6.66 -1.17
C THR A 67 12.65 -5.51 -0.68
N TYR A 68 12.43 -4.48 -1.50
CA TYR A 68 11.57 -3.35 -1.10
C TYR A 68 10.12 -3.77 -0.90
N ILE A 69 9.58 -4.61 -1.78
CA ILE A 69 8.22 -5.15 -1.65
C ILE A 69 8.11 -6.03 -0.39
N MET A 70 9.12 -6.86 -0.09
CA MET A 70 9.11 -7.72 1.09
C MET A 70 9.12 -6.91 2.40
N ILE A 71 9.90 -5.83 2.47
CA ILE A 71 9.91 -4.93 3.63
C ILE A 71 8.51 -4.31 3.81
N ILE A 72 7.92 -3.77 2.76
CA ILE A 72 6.57 -3.18 2.84
C ILE A 72 5.52 -4.23 3.25
N ALA A 73 5.59 -5.44 2.69
CA ALA A 73 4.65 -6.51 2.98
C ALA A 73 4.72 -6.97 4.45
N THR A 74 5.93 -7.19 4.98
CA THR A 74 6.11 -7.61 6.38
C THR A 74 5.59 -6.56 7.37
N PHE A 75 5.85 -5.28 7.10
CA PHE A 75 5.32 -4.18 7.90
C PHE A 75 3.79 -4.09 7.84
N VAL A 76 3.18 -4.24 6.67
CA VAL A 76 1.72 -4.31 6.51
C VAL A 76 1.14 -5.51 7.25
N THR A 77 1.77 -6.69 7.19
CA THR A 77 1.32 -7.88 7.93
C THR A 77 1.28 -7.64 9.44
N VAL A 78 2.30 -6.97 10.00
CA VAL A 78 2.31 -6.61 11.44
C VAL A 78 1.18 -5.64 11.77
N ALA A 79 0.90 -4.68 10.87
CA ALA A 79 -0.19 -3.74 11.06
C ALA A 79 -1.57 -4.43 11.00
N ASP A 80 -1.78 -5.35 10.04
CA ASP A 80 -2.99 -6.17 9.94
C ASP A 80 -3.22 -6.98 11.22
N TYR A 81 -2.18 -7.64 11.74
CA TYR A 81 -2.28 -8.36 13.01
C TYR A 81 -2.57 -7.42 14.19
N THR A 82 -2.01 -6.20 14.18
CA THR A 82 -2.27 -5.20 15.23
C THR A 82 -3.72 -4.73 15.18
N ILE A 83 -4.27 -4.49 13.99
CA ILE A 83 -5.68 -4.13 13.80
C ILE A 83 -6.57 -5.29 14.25
N GLN A 84 -6.28 -6.52 13.84
CA GLN A 84 -7.07 -7.70 14.21
C GLN A 84 -7.01 -8.00 15.72
N ALA A 85 -5.89 -7.69 16.38
CA ALA A 85 -5.74 -7.81 17.82
C ALA A 85 -6.49 -6.70 18.59
N ILE A 86 -6.59 -5.49 18.04
CA ILE A 86 -7.33 -4.36 18.65
C ILE A 86 -8.83 -4.48 18.37
N SER A 87 -9.22 -4.97 17.19
CA SER A 87 -10.61 -5.24 16.76
C SER A 87 -11.18 -6.55 17.30
N LEU A 88 -10.74 -6.99 18.49
CA LEU A 88 -11.46 -7.97 19.32
C LEU A 88 -12.66 -7.36 20.05
N GLU A 89 -13.13 -6.19 19.60
CA GLU A 89 -14.45 -5.67 19.90
C GLU A 89 -14.99 -4.98 18.64
N VAL A 90 -16.19 -5.43 18.22
CA VAL A 90 -17.09 -5.04 17.12
C VAL A 90 -16.82 -5.53 15.68
#